data_AF-B4UFR4-F1
#
_entry.id   AF-B4UFR4-F1
#
_cell.length_a   1.000
_cell.length_b   1.000
_cell.length_c   1.000
_cell.angle_alpha   90.00
_cell.angle_beta   90.00
_cell.angle_gamma   90.00
#
_symmetry.space_group_name_H-M   'P 1'
#
loop_
_entity.id
_entity.type
_entity.pdbx_description
1 polymer ?
#
loop_
_entity_poly.entity_id
_entity_poly.type
_entity_poly.pdbx_seq_one_letter_code
_entity_poly.pdbx_strand_id
1 'polypeptide(L)'
;MTEPTLDRLLTQFERCDDPDERVLLAWRILGTRSSDQRVLGALLRLVDENPQPGAACLTEHGDARAVEHLSRALDRLTVRPVADCPLCAWVDLVAVANAIRDLGGSVTIEQQAGIDGFLASDAWFRAQQDARSADRHRAPAVRAPRPGRNDPCRCGSGRKYKRCHLAEDERAAR
;
A
#
# COMPACT_ATOMS: atom_id res chain seq x y z
N MET A 1 4.51 23.28 -23.35
CA MET A 1 4.64 21.81 -23.42
C MET A 1 3.37 21.30 -24.05
N THR A 2 3.43 20.65 -25.20
CA THR A 2 2.24 20.09 -25.87
C THR A 2 1.68 18.93 -25.05
N GLU A 3 0.37 18.93 -24.81
CA GLU A 3 -0.28 17.79 -24.14
C GLU A 3 -0.03 16.51 -24.98
N PRO A 4 0.39 15.41 -24.35
CA PRO A 4 0.61 14.15 -25.05
C PRO A 4 -0.73 13.62 -25.58
N THR A 5 -0.72 13.09 -26.81
CA THR A 5 -1.89 12.46 -27.42
C THR A 5 -2.28 11.18 -26.67
N LEU A 6 -3.57 10.82 -26.71
CA LEU A 6 -4.09 9.59 -26.12
C LEU A 6 -3.31 8.35 -26.57
N ASP A 7 -3.03 8.23 -27.87
CA ASP A 7 -2.27 7.09 -28.41
C ASP A 7 -0.88 6.96 -27.79
N ARG A 8 -0.21 8.09 -27.55
CA ARG A 8 1.11 8.09 -26.90
C ARG A 8 1.00 7.63 -25.45
N LEU A 9 -0.02 8.10 -24.72
CA LEU A 9 -0.23 7.70 -23.32
C LEU A 9 -0.58 6.22 -23.20
N LEU A 10 -1.46 5.70 -24.07
CA LEU A 10 -1.80 4.28 -24.11
C LEU A 10 -0.57 3.41 -24.45
N THR A 11 0.25 3.84 -25.41
CA THR A 11 1.50 3.14 -25.75
C THR A 11 2.48 3.14 -24.58
N GLN A 12 2.57 4.24 -23.83
CA GLN A 12 3.40 4.31 -22.63
C GLN A 12 2.87 3.39 -21.53
N PHE A 13 1.56 3.39 -21.31
CA PHE A 13 0.91 2.54 -20.32
C PHE A 13 1.21 1.05 -20.57
N GLU A 14 1.11 0.59 -21.82
CA GLU A 14 1.35 -0.81 -22.20
C GLU A 14 2.80 -1.26 -22.03
N ARG A 15 3.76 -0.32 -22.05
CA ARG A 15 5.19 -0.60 -21.89
C ARG A 15 5.72 -0.34 -20.49
N CYS A 16 4.88 0.16 -19.59
CA CYS A 16 5.29 0.57 -18.26
C CYS A 16 5.31 -0.64 -17.33
N ASP A 17 6.48 -1.09 -16.89
CA ASP A 17 6.59 -2.23 -15.97
C ASP A 17 6.41 -1.82 -14.50
N ASP A 18 6.51 -0.53 -14.18
CA ASP A 18 6.36 -0.02 -12.82
C ASP A 18 4.87 0.20 -12.46
N PRO A 19 4.33 -0.50 -11.43
CA PRO A 19 2.94 -0.36 -11.01
C PRO A 19 2.53 1.08 -10.67
N ASP A 20 3.39 1.81 -9.97
CA ASP A 20 3.08 3.17 -9.52
C ASP A 20 3.07 4.16 -10.69
N GLU A 21 4.06 4.09 -11.59
CA GLU A 21 4.07 4.88 -12.82
C GLU A 21 2.87 4.54 -13.72
N ARG A 22 2.46 3.28 -13.77
CA ARG A 22 1.29 2.84 -14.55
C ARG A 22 0.00 3.47 -14.04
N VAL A 23 -0.18 3.63 -12.72
CA VAL A 23 -1.30 4.39 -12.14
C VAL A 23 -1.27 5.85 -12.59
N LEU A 24 -0.11 6.51 -12.56
CA LEU A 24 0.03 7.90 -13.01
C LEU A 24 -0.32 8.07 -14.49
N LEU A 25 0.07 7.11 -15.34
CA LEU A 25 -0.29 7.09 -16.75
C LEU A 25 -1.81 6.93 -16.94
N ALA A 26 -2.49 6.10 -16.15
CA ALA A 26 -3.94 5.97 -16.18
C ALA A 26 -4.66 7.29 -15.88
N TRP A 27 -4.25 8.00 -14.82
CA TRP A 27 -4.81 9.32 -14.50
C TRP A 27 -4.60 10.35 -15.62
N ARG A 28 -3.44 10.31 -16.28
CA ARG A 28 -3.18 11.17 -17.45
C ARG A 28 -4.04 10.81 -18.65
N ILE A 29 -4.29 9.51 -18.88
CA ILE A 29 -5.23 9.04 -19.91
C ILE A 29 -6.63 9.59 -19.62
N LEU A 30 -7.11 9.50 -18.38
CA LEU A 30 -8.41 10.06 -17.98
C LEU A 30 -8.50 11.58 -18.16
N GLY A 31 -7.40 12.29 -17.93
CA GLY A 31 -7.30 13.73 -18.19
C GLY A 31 -7.61 14.13 -19.64
N THR A 32 -7.47 13.21 -20.61
CA THR A 32 -7.85 13.46 -22.01
C THR A 32 -9.36 13.46 -22.26
N ARG A 33 -10.16 12.96 -21.30
CA ARG A 33 -11.63 12.80 -21.38
C ARG A 33 -12.11 12.07 -22.64
N SER A 34 -11.30 11.17 -23.18
CA SER A 34 -11.64 10.35 -24.33
C SER A 34 -12.65 9.25 -23.98
N SER A 35 -13.58 8.99 -24.89
CA SER A 35 -14.53 7.86 -24.84
C SER A 35 -14.03 6.60 -25.56
N ASP A 36 -12.76 6.57 -25.95
CA ASP A 36 -12.14 5.43 -26.63
C ASP A 36 -12.19 4.16 -25.77
N GLN A 37 -12.67 3.05 -26.35
CA GLN A 37 -12.80 1.76 -25.66
C GLN A 37 -11.46 1.22 -25.11
N ARG A 38 -10.33 1.62 -25.70
CA ARG A 38 -8.99 1.25 -25.22
C ARG A 38 -8.71 1.82 -23.82
N VAL A 39 -9.34 2.95 -23.46
CA VAL A 39 -9.25 3.52 -22.11
C VAL A 39 -9.83 2.53 -21.11
N LEU A 40 -11.08 2.10 -21.28
CA LEU A 40 -11.71 1.10 -20.42
C LEU A 40 -10.85 -0.16 -20.29
N GLY A 41 -10.32 -0.68 -21.41
CA GLY A 41 -9.42 -1.84 -21.38
C GLY A 41 -8.15 -1.63 -20.56
N ALA A 42 -7.53 -0.45 -20.64
CA ALA A 42 -6.35 -0.12 -19.83
C ALA A 42 -6.69 -0.04 -18.33
N LEU A 43 -7.83 0.56 -17.97
CA LEU A 43 -8.26 0.69 -16.58
C LEU A 43 -8.65 -0.67 -15.96
N LEU A 44 -9.27 -1.56 -16.75
CA LEU A 44 -9.57 -2.92 -16.31
C LEU A 44 -8.29 -3.72 -16.01
N ARG A 45 -7.25 -3.58 -16.84
CA ARG A 45 -5.92 -4.17 -16.53
C ARG A 45 -5.35 -3.63 -15.23
N LEU A 46 -5.53 -2.33 -14.98
CA LEU A 46 -5.08 -1.72 -13.74
C LEU A 46 -5.79 -2.31 -12.51
N VAL A 47 -7.07 -2.69 -12.61
CA VAL A 47 -7.78 -3.37 -11.50
C VAL A 47 -7.17 -4.72 -11.17
N ASP A 48 -6.73 -5.48 -12.17
CA ASP A 48 -6.13 -6.80 -11.94
C ASP A 48 -4.73 -6.71 -11.27
N GLU A 49 -4.03 -5.58 -11.42
CA GLU A 49 -2.67 -5.36 -10.89
C GLU A 49 -2.65 -4.50 -9.61
N ASN A 50 -3.50 -3.48 -9.56
CA ASN A 50 -3.64 -2.49 -8.48
C ASN A 50 -5.14 -2.19 -8.30
N PRO A 51 -5.88 -3.04 -7.58
CA PRO A 51 -7.33 -2.97 -7.54
C PRO A 51 -7.86 -1.62 -7.04
N GLN A 52 -7.32 -1.09 -5.93
CA GLN A 52 -7.79 0.20 -5.40
C GLN A 52 -7.59 1.36 -6.38
N PRO A 53 -6.39 1.63 -6.94
CA PRO A 53 -6.22 2.66 -7.96
C PRO A 53 -7.01 2.42 -9.24
N GLY A 54 -7.09 1.17 -9.70
CA GLY A 54 -7.85 0.80 -10.90
C GLY A 54 -9.35 1.06 -10.73
N ALA A 55 -9.92 0.70 -9.59
CA ALA A 55 -11.32 0.96 -9.26
C ALA A 55 -11.61 2.46 -9.23
N ALA A 56 -10.74 3.26 -8.61
CA ALA A 56 -10.88 4.72 -8.60
C ALA A 56 -10.85 5.32 -10.02
N CYS A 57 -9.97 4.83 -10.88
CA CYS A 57 -9.91 5.27 -12.28
C CYS A 57 -11.18 4.90 -13.06
N LEU A 58 -11.77 3.72 -12.82
CA LEU A 58 -13.01 3.31 -13.47
C LEU A 58 -14.22 4.13 -13.02
N THR A 59 -14.31 4.45 -11.73
CA THR A 59 -15.33 5.37 -11.22
C THR A 59 -15.21 6.75 -11.86
N GLU A 60 -14.00 7.30 -11.96
CA GLU A 60 -13.75 8.58 -12.65
C GLU A 60 -14.11 8.50 -14.15
N HIS A 61 -13.84 7.36 -14.80
CA HIS A 61 -14.21 7.16 -16.20
C HIS A 61 -15.73 7.11 -16.41
N GLY A 62 -16.48 6.55 -15.46
CA GLY A 62 -17.95 6.52 -15.47
C GLY A 62 -18.58 5.52 -16.46
N ASP A 63 -17.82 4.57 -17.00
CA ASP A 63 -18.34 3.59 -17.97
C ASP A 63 -18.96 2.38 -17.26
N ALA A 64 -20.29 2.29 -17.31
CA ALA A 64 -21.08 1.22 -16.69
C ALA A 64 -20.73 -0.19 -17.22
N ARG A 65 -20.10 -0.31 -18.40
CA ARG A 65 -19.62 -1.61 -18.91
C ARG A 65 -18.58 -2.26 -17.99
N ALA A 66 -17.92 -1.47 -17.14
CA ALA A 66 -16.97 -1.99 -16.17
C ALA A 66 -17.61 -2.83 -15.05
N VAL A 67 -18.92 -2.67 -14.78
CA VAL A 67 -19.60 -3.31 -13.64
C VAL A 67 -19.46 -4.84 -13.66
N GLU A 68 -19.69 -5.49 -14.80
CA GLU A 68 -19.57 -6.95 -14.91
C GLU A 68 -18.12 -7.41 -14.67
N HIS A 69 -17.15 -6.65 -15.16
CA HIS A 69 -15.73 -6.94 -14.97
C HIS A 69 -15.29 -6.74 -13.51
N LEU A 70 -15.74 -5.67 -12.87
CA LEU A 70 -15.49 -5.38 -11.45
C LEU A 70 -16.11 -6.44 -10.55
N SER A 71 -17.33 -6.91 -10.86
CA SER A 71 -17.98 -8.00 -10.12
C SER A 71 -17.14 -9.29 -10.18
N ARG A 72 -16.66 -9.67 -11.37
CA ARG A 72 -15.74 -10.81 -11.52
C ARG A 72 -14.40 -10.59 -10.82
N ALA A 73 -13.88 -9.35 -10.80
CA ALA A 73 -12.65 -9.03 -10.09
C ALA A 73 -12.82 -9.17 -8.57
N LEU A 74 -13.96 -8.75 -8.03
CA LEU A 74 -14.29 -8.89 -6.61
C LEU A 74 -14.33 -10.38 -6.20
N ASP A 75 -14.97 -11.22 -7.01
CA ASP A 75 -14.98 -12.68 -6.79
C ASP A 75 -13.55 -13.27 -6.75
N ARG A 76 -12.67 -12.82 -7.66
CA ARG A 76 -11.26 -13.26 -7.66
C ARG A 76 -10.51 -12.79 -6.42
N LEU A 77 -10.68 -11.52 -6.02
CA LEU A 77 -9.95 -10.90 -4.91
C LEU A 77 -10.33 -11.50 -3.55
N THR A 78 -11.58 -11.94 -3.38
CA THR A 78 -12.01 -12.62 -2.15
C THR A 78 -11.34 -13.98 -1.97
N VAL A 79 -11.00 -14.66 -3.07
CA VAL A 79 -10.30 -15.96 -3.05
C VAL A 79 -8.78 -15.78 -3.00
N ARG A 80 -8.25 -14.86 -3.82
CA ARG A 80 -6.82 -14.60 -3.95
C ARG A 80 -6.56 -13.10 -4.06
N PRO A 81 -6.27 -12.42 -2.94
CA PRO A 81 -5.89 -11.02 -2.95
C PRO A 81 -4.65 -10.76 -3.79
N VAL A 82 -4.57 -9.56 -4.37
CA VAL A 82 -3.36 -9.07 -5.07
C VAL A 82 -2.32 -8.62 -4.04
N ALA A 83 -2.75 -7.90 -3.00
CA ALA A 83 -1.86 -7.46 -1.94
C ALA A 83 -1.52 -8.56 -0.94
N ASP A 84 -0.24 -8.67 -0.58
CA ASP A 84 0.25 -9.59 0.46
C ASP A 84 -0.12 -9.15 1.89
N CYS A 85 -0.46 -7.87 2.06
CA CYS A 85 -0.87 -7.30 3.35
C CYS A 85 -2.40 -7.39 3.51
N PRO A 86 -2.93 -7.98 4.61
CA PRO A 86 -4.37 -8.09 4.83
C PRO A 86 -5.12 -6.75 4.84
N LEU A 87 -4.51 -5.68 5.35
CA LEU A 87 -5.15 -4.37 5.33
C LEU A 87 -5.32 -3.85 3.90
N CYS A 88 -4.26 -3.97 3.08
CA CYS A 88 -4.28 -3.56 1.68
C CYS A 88 -5.28 -4.40 0.87
N ALA A 89 -5.29 -5.71 1.08
CA ALA A 89 -6.25 -6.62 0.45
C ALA A 89 -7.71 -6.26 0.77
N TRP A 90 -7.99 -5.88 2.02
CA TRP A 90 -9.32 -5.40 2.39
C TRP A 90 -9.67 -4.07 1.72
N VAL A 91 -8.72 -3.13 1.65
CA VAL A 91 -8.89 -1.85 0.94
C VAL A 91 -9.21 -2.08 -0.54
N ASP A 92 -8.52 -3.03 -1.19
CA ASP A 92 -8.78 -3.43 -2.58
C ASP A 92 -10.21 -3.95 -2.77
N LEU A 93 -10.65 -4.87 -1.90
CA LEU A 93 -12.02 -5.42 -1.93
C LEU A 93 -13.08 -4.32 -1.79
N VAL A 94 -12.92 -3.43 -0.81
CA VAL A 94 -13.86 -2.34 -0.57
C VAL A 94 -13.87 -1.34 -1.72
N ALA A 95 -12.71 -1.02 -2.29
CA ALA A 95 -12.60 -0.10 -3.41
C ALA A 95 -13.33 -0.64 -4.65
N VAL A 96 -13.13 -1.92 -5.00
CA VAL A 96 -13.83 -2.56 -6.12
C VAL A 96 -15.35 -2.62 -5.87
N ALA A 97 -15.77 -2.98 -4.65
CA ALA A 97 -17.18 -3.03 -4.28
C ALA A 97 -17.86 -1.65 -4.37
N ASN A 98 -17.18 -0.58 -3.96
CA ASN A 98 -17.70 0.78 -4.10
C ASN A 98 -17.78 1.21 -5.56
N ALA A 99 -16.75 0.92 -6.37
CA ALA A 99 -16.79 1.23 -7.80
C ALA A 99 -17.95 0.53 -8.53
N ILE A 100 -18.29 -0.71 -8.16
CA ILE A 100 -19.50 -1.39 -8.67
C ILE A 100 -20.75 -0.56 -8.39
N ARG A 101 -20.91 -0.09 -7.14
CA ARG A 101 -22.09 0.69 -6.73
C ARG A 101 -22.12 2.06 -7.41
N ASP A 102 -20.99 2.75 -7.46
CA ASP A 102 -20.88 4.08 -8.06
C ASP A 102 -21.18 4.08 -9.56
N LEU A 103 -20.87 2.97 -10.25
CA LEU A 103 -21.19 2.76 -11.66
C LEU A 103 -22.61 2.20 -11.90
N GLY A 104 -23.44 2.14 -10.86
CA GLY A 104 -24.84 1.72 -10.94
C GLY A 104 -25.09 0.22 -10.85
N GLY A 105 -24.06 -0.57 -10.52
CA GLY A 105 -24.18 -1.99 -10.24
C GLY A 105 -24.57 -2.30 -8.79
N SER A 106 -24.75 -3.58 -8.49
CA SER A 106 -24.98 -4.07 -7.14
C SER A 106 -23.98 -5.18 -6.79
N VAL A 107 -23.52 -5.16 -5.55
CA VAL A 107 -22.70 -6.23 -4.96
C VAL A 107 -23.65 -7.30 -4.43
N THR A 108 -23.40 -8.57 -4.75
CA THR A 108 -24.27 -9.67 -4.30
C THR A 108 -24.12 -9.93 -2.80
N ILE A 109 -25.06 -10.69 -2.23
CA ILE A 109 -25.02 -11.08 -0.82
C ILE A 109 -23.78 -11.94 -0.55
N GLU A 110 -23.44 -12.85 -1.46
CA GLU A 110 -22.27 -13.73 -1.37
C GLU A 110 -20.97 -12.92 -1.43
N GLN A 111 -20.89 -11.94 -2.33
CA GLN A 111 -19.75 -11.03 -2.42
C GLN A 111 -19.59 -10.21 -1.14
N GLN A 112 -20.68 -9.66 -0.62
CA GLN A 112 -20.65 -8.90 0.63
C GLN A 112 -20.22 -9.77 1.81
N ALA A 113 -20.71 -11.00 1.91
CA ALA A 113 -20.28 -11.97 2.92
C ALA A 113 -18.78 -12.30 2.79
N GLY A 114 -18.25 -12.38 1.57
CA GLY A 114 -16.82 -12.56 1.30
C GLY A 114 -15.97 -11.38 1.82
N ILE A 115 -16.42 -10.14 1.60
CA ILE A 115 -15.77 -8.93 2.11
C ILE A 115 -15.79 -8.90 3.63
N ASP A 116 -16.94 -9.15 4.24
CA ASP A 116 -17.12 -9.10 5.70
C ASP A 116 -16.33 -10.22 6.39
N GLY A 117 -16.30 -11.41 5.77
CA GLY A 117 -15.53 -12.56 6.24
C GLY A 117 -14.01 -12.35 6.19
N PHE A 118 -13.53 -11.45 5.32
CA PHE A 118 -12.11 -11.17 5.17
C PHE A 118 -11.48 -10.60 6.45
N LEU A 119 -12.19 -9.69 7.14
CA LEU A 119 -11.77 -9.13 8.44
C LEU A 119 -12.04 -10.07 9.62
N ALA A 120 -13.02 -10.97 9.49
CA ALA A 120 -13.34 -11.96 10.52
C ALA A 120 -12.34 -13.13 10.58
N SER A 121 -11.49 -13.27 9.56
CA SER A 121 -10.42 -14.27 9.56
C SER A 121 -9.34 -13.91 10.58
N ASP A 122 -8.90 -14.92 11.35
CA ASP A 122 -7.79 -14.89 12.32
C ASP A 122 -6.50 -14.23 11.78
N ALA A 123 -6.35 -14.17 10.46
CA ALA A 123 -5.26 -13.51 9.75
C ALA A 123 -5.20 -11.99 9.98
N TRP A 124 -6.33 -11.30 10.14
CA TRP A 124 -6.37 -9.84 10.36
C TRP A 124 -5.84 -9.46 11.74
N PHE A 125 -6.23 -10.20 12.79
CA PHE A 125 -5.73 -9.99 14.16
C PHE A 125 -4.24 -10.33 14.28
N ARG A 126 -3.76 -11.39 13.61
CA ARG A 126 -2.33 -11.76 13.61
C ARG A 126 -1.46 -10.75 12.86
N ALA A 127 -1.86 -10.31 11.65
CA ALA A 127 -1.12 -9.30 10.90
C ALA A 127 -1.05 -7.94 11.61
N GLN A 128 -2.10 -7.55 12.35
CA GLN A 128 -2.07 -6.34 13.17
C GLN A 128 -1.09 -6.45 14.36
N GLN A 129 -0.95 -7.63 14.96
CA GLN A 129 0.05 -7.89 15.99
C GLN A 129 1.48 -7.91 15.42
N ASP A 130 1.69 -8.49 14.24
CA ASP A 130 2.99 -8.55 13.58
C ASP A 130 3.48 -7.18 13.12
N ALA A 131 2.61 -6.36 12.50
CA ALA A 131 2.95 -4.99 12.10
C ALA A 131 3.30 -4.10 13.30
N ARG A 132 2.55 -4.22 14.40
CA ARG A 132 2.86 -3.53 15.67
C ARG A 132 4.17 -4.02 16.31
N SER A 133 4.55 -5.27 16.04
CA SER A 133 5.80 -5.85 16.54
C SER A 133 6.98 -5.39 15.69
N ALA A 134 6.86 -5.35 14.37
CA ALA A 134 7.89 -4.83 13.46
C ALA A 134 8.25 -3.36 13.74
N ASP A 135 7.24 -2.52 14.04
CA ASP A 135 7.46 -1.10 14.38
C ASP A 135 8.25 -0.92 15.70
N ARG A 136 8.03 -1.79 16.70
CA ARG A 136 8.78 -1.78 17.97
C ARG A 136 10.26 -2.14 17.80
N HIS A 137 10.63 -2.91 16.78
CA HIS A 137 12.03 -3.25 16.49
C HIS A 137 12.76 -2.15 15.70
N ARG A 138 12.05 -1.13 15.22
CA ARG A 138 12.62 0.01 14.47
C ARG A 138 12.69 1.30 15.30
N ALA A 139 12.40 1.23 16.60
CA ALA A 139 12.69 2.35 17.49
C ALA A 139 14.21 2.59 17.52
N PRO A 140 14.70 3.83 17.32
CA PRO A 140 16.11 4.13 17.44
C PRO A 140 16.55 3.77 18.86
N ALA A 141 17.58 2.92 18.99
CA ALA A 141 18.16 2.59 20.27
C ALA A 141 18.58 3.88 20.97
N VAL A 142 17.82 4.29 21.99
CA VAL A 142 18.15 5.45 22.81
C VAL A 142 19.48 5.12 23.49
N ARG A 143 20.56 5.74 23.02
CA ARG A 143 21.86 5.63 23.70
C ARG A 143 21.65 6.16 25.10
N ALA A 144 21.80 5.30 26.10
CA ALA A 144 21.75 5.72 27.50
C ALA A 144 22.73 6.89 27.69
N PRO A 145 22.35 7.94 28.45
CA PRO A 145 23.20 9.09 28.65
C PRO A 145 24.55 8.66 29.22
N ARG A 146 25.65 9.15 28.62
CA ARG A 146 27.00 8.84 29.09
C ARG A 146 27.13 9.29 30.55
N PRO A 147 27.69 8.45 31.46
CA PRO A 147 27.92 8.86 32.84
C PRO A 147 28.75 10.15 32.88
N GLY A 148 28.39 11.06 33.80
CA GLY A 148 29.18 12.24 34.07
C GLY A 148 30.58 11.86 34.55
N ARG A 149 31.56 12.74 34.31
CA ARG A 149 32.99 12.49 34.60
C ARG A 149 33.25 12.01 36.05
N ASN A 150 32.45 12.44 37.02
CA ASN A 150 32.58 12.07 38.42
C ASN A 150 31.65 10.94 38.90
N ASP A 151 30.74 10.45 38.05
CA ASP A 151 29.74 9.45 38.40
C ASP A 151 30.37 8.05 38.56
N PRO A 152 29.71 7.11 39.26
CA PRO A 152 30.16 5.72 39.31
C PRO A 152 30.31 5.13 37.91
N CYS A 153 31.38 4.38 37.69
CA CYS A 153 31.66 3.79 36.39
C CYS A 153 30.67 2.65 36.08
N ARG A 154 30.20 2.62 34.82
CA ARG A 154 29.23 1.62 34.32
C ARG A 154 29.69 0.14 34.38
N CYS A 155 30.96 -0.12 34.68
CA CYS A 155 31.49 -1.49 34.83
C CYS A 155 31.23 -2.10 36.21
N GLY A 156 30.60 -1.36 37.14
CA GLY A 156 30.29 -1.85 38.49
C GLY A 156 31.46 -1.81 39.47
N SER A 157 32.63 -1.26 39.09
CA SER A 157 33.81 -1.21 39.96
C SER A 157 33.71 -0.25 41.17
N GLY A 158 32.64 0.56 41.26
CA GLY A 158 32.48 1.60 42.28
C GLY A 158 33.42 2.82 42.14
N ARG A 159 34.33 2.82 41.16
CA ARG A 159 35.26 3.94 40.90
C ARG A 159 34.58 5.04 40.07
N LYS A 160 35.02 6.29 40.23
CA LYS A 160 34.57 7.42 39.39
C LYS A 160 34.91 7.16 37.91
N TYR A 161 34.00 7.49 37.00
CA TYR A 161 34.09 7.21 35.56
C TYR A 161 35.40 7.75 34.94
N LYS A 162 35.83 8.97 35.32
CA LYS A 162 37.11 9.55 34.90
C LYS A 162 38.36 8.78 35.27
N ARG A 163 38.28 7.88 36.25
CA ARG A 163 39.40 7.06 36.74
C ARG A 163 39.28 5.61 36.28
N CYS A 164 38.34 5.34 35.38
CA CYS A 164 38.06 4.01 34.86
C CYS A 164 37.90 4.14 33.34
N HIS A 165 36.72 3.87 32.78
CA HIS A 165 36.53 3.75 31.33
C HIS A 165 36.47 5.06 30.54
N LEU A 166 36.51 6.25 31.16
CA LEU A 166 36.42 7.51 30.42
C LEU A 166 37.49 7.65 29.33
N ALA A 167 38.75 7.34 29.65
CA ALA A 167 39.85 7.50 28.69
C ALA A 167 39.76 6.52 27.52
N GLU A 168 39.19 5.33 27.75
CA GLU A 168 38.96 4.33 26.70
C GLU A 168 37.82 4.75 25.79
N ASP A 169 36.72 5.24 26.36
CA ASP A 169 35.59 5.77 25.59
C ASP A 169 35.95 7.01 24.78
N GLU A 170 36.78 7.90 25.34
CA GLU A 170 37.29 9.08 24.62
C GLU A 170 38.21 8.69 23.45
N ARG A 171 38.93 7.57 23.57
CA ARG A 171 39.74 7.01 22.47
C ARG A 171 38.89 6.32 21.42
N ALA A 172 37.85 5.59 21.81
CA ALA A 172 36.93 4.92 20.89
C ALA A 172 35.99 5.89 20.16
N ALA A 173 35.85 7.13 20.64
CA ALA A 173 35.01 8.17 20.05
C ALA A 173 35.78 9.16 19.14
N ARG A 174 37.10 9.01 19.00
CA ARG A 174 37.91 9.72 18.00
C ARG A 174 38.02 8.89 16.73
#